data_AF-A0ABD2PLI1-F1
#
_entry.id   AF-A0ABD2PLI1-F1
#
_cell.length_a   1.000
_cell.length_b   1.000
_cell.length_c   1.000
_cell.angle_alpha   90.00
_cell.angle_beta   90.00
_cell.angle_gamma   90.00
#
_symmetry.space_group_name_H-M   'P 1'
#
loop_
_entity.id
_entity.type
_entity.pdbx_description
1 polymer ?
#
loop_
_entity_poly.entity_id
_entity_poly.type
_entity_poly.pdbx_seq_one_letter_code
_entity_poly.pdbx_strand_id
1 'polypeptide(L)'
;MANVVICVSRSLSKQQLQLNGIVVQLGGDFKWTYDASTCTHLIAEPCSSSPVTELCSQANTPVPDDVRKALNDDKFVVQPNWLTDSNDQGKRLPEAPYLLSETNFKQILSPQLSDRLSSAELRDS
;
A
#
# COMPACT_ATOMS: atom_id res chain seq x y z
N MET A 1 17.59 -8.22 1.08
CA MET A 1 16.79 -7.00 1.29
C MET A 1 17.48 -6.04 2.25
N ALA A 2 18.79 -5.82 2.11
CA ALA A 2 19.49 -4.85 2.93
C ALA A 2 18.85 -3.45 2.78
N ASN A 3 18.70 -2.74 3.89
CA ASN A 3 18.06 -1.42 3.99
C ASN A 3 16.54 -1.37 3.71
N VAL A 4 15.88 -2.52 3.64
CA VAL A 4 14.41 -2.57 3.65
C VAL A 4 13.95 -2.67 5.10
N VAL A 5 13.16 -1.71 5.54
CA VAL A 5 12.39 -1.76 6.78
C VAL A 5 10.91 -1.74 6.43
N ILE A 6 10.19 -2.83 6.73
CA ILE A 6 8.75 -2.91 6.46
C ILE A 6 7.93 -2.51 7.69
N CYS A 7 6.71 -2.05 7.45
CA CYS A 7 5.64 -2.09 8.44
C CYS A 7 4.46 -2.81 7.80
N VAL A 8 3.78 -3.67 8.55
CA VAL A 8 2.55 -4.32 8.08
C VAL A 8 1.37 -3.46 8.48
N SER A 9 0.48 -3.17 7.53
CA SER A 9 -0.73 -2.40 7.81
C SER A 9 -1.63 -3.13 8.79
N ARG A 10 -2.38 -2.37 9.59
CA ARG A 10 -3.33 -2.93 10.57
C ARG A 10 -4.38 -3.85 9.93
N SER A 11 -4.71 -3.64 8.66
CA SER A 11 -5.61 -4.52 7.89
C SER A 11 -5.10 -5.95 7.76
N LEU A 12 -3.78 -6.16 7.88
CA LEU A 12 -3.10 -7.44 7.74
C LEU A 12 -2.54 -7.98 9.07
N SER A 13 -3.09 -7.55 10.21
CA SER A 13 -2.62 -7.97 11.55
C SER A 13 -2.48 -9.49 11.73
N LYS A 14 -3.35 -10.29 11.08
CA LYS A 14 -3.29 -11.76 11.11
C LYS A 14 -2.05 -12.33 10.40
N GLN A 15 -1.54 -11.64 9.38
CA GLN A 15 -0.36 -12.04 8.60
C GLN A 15 0.93 -11.36 9.10
N GLN A 16 0.84 -10.42 10.05
CA GLN A 16 1.96 -9.58 10.47
C GLN A 16 3.18 -10.39 10.91
N LEU A 17 3.00 -11.44 11.73
CA LEU A 17 4.11 -12.28 12.18
C LEU A 17 4.80 -13.02 11.02
N GLN A 18 4.02 -13.57 10.09
CA GLN A 18 4.54 -14.28 8.92
C GLN A 18 5.36 -13.35 8.04
N LEU A 19 4.80 -12.18 7.70
CA LEU A 19 5.46 -11.19 6.84
C LEU A 19 6.74 -10.64 7.50
N ASN A 20 6.70 -10.35 8.80
CA ASN A 20 7.88 -9.94 9.55
C ASN A 20 8.98 -11.04 9.55
N GLY A 21 8.59 -12.31 9.63
CA GLY A 21 9.54 -13.42 9.51
C GLY A 21 10.23 -13.46 8.15
N ILE A 22 9.47 -13.27 7.07
CA ILE A 22 9.99 -13.33 5.70
C ILE A 22 11.00 -12.20 5.43
N VAL A 23 10.69 -10.96 5.83
CA VAL A 23 11.64 -9.85 5.60
C VAL A 23 12.96 -10.06 6.33
N VAL A 24 12.93 -10.63 7.54
CA VAL A 24 14.13 -10.94 8.31
C VAL A 24 14.93 -12.05 7.63
N GLN A 25 14.27 -13.09 7.11
CA GLN A 25 14.93 -14.15 6.32
C GLN A 25 15.62 -13.58 5.08
N LEU A 26 15.03 -12.57 4.44
CA LEU A 26 15.63 -11.88 3.31
C LEU A 26 16.68 -10.84 3.72
N GLY A 27 16.97 -10.66 5.00
CA GLY A 27 17.98 -9.72 5.52
C GLY A 27 17.53 -8.25 5.53
N GLY A 28 16.23 -8.01 5.64
CA GLY A 28 15.67 -6.70 6.00
C GLY A 28 15.23 -6.66 7.47
N ASP A 29 14.51 -5.61 7.84
CA ASP A 29 14.01 -5.37 9.20
C ASP A 29 12.52 -4.96 9.17
N PHE A 30 11.88 -4.84 10.33
CA PHE A 30 10.49 -4.44 10.43
C PHE A 30 10.18 -3.52 11.62
N LYS A 31 9.04 -2.84 11.54
CA LYS A 31 8.42 -2.11 12.65
C LYS A 31 7.04 -2.67 12.93
N TRP A 32 6.72 -2.82 14.21
CA TRP A 32 5.40 -3.25 14.68
C TRP A 32 4.30 -2.24 14.38
N THR A 33 4.67 -0.96 14.35
CA THR A 33 3.79 0.17 14.04
C THR A 33 4.48 1.07 13.03
N TYR A 34 3.69 1.77 12.22
CA TYR A 34 4.23 2.66 11.19
C TYR A 34 5.03 3.80 11.82
N ASP A 35 6.26 3.97 11.35
CA ASP A 35 7.19 5.05 11.73
C ASP A 35 7.75 5.66 10.44
N ALA A 36 7.38 6.91 10.18
CA ALA A 36 7.76 7.62 8.95
C ALA A 36 9.29 7.78 8.78
N SER A 37 10.05 7.82 9.88
CA SER A 37 11.49 8.05 9.84
C SER A 37 12.30 6.83 9.42
N THR A 38 11.81 5.63 9.75
CA THR A 38 12.53 4.37 9.56
C THR A 38 11.86 3.43 8.56
N CYS A 39 10.52 3.49 8.44
CA CYS A 39 9.78 2.66 7.50
C CYS A 39 10.09 3.08 6.06
N THR A 40 10.37 2.07 5.24
CA THR A 40 10.63 2.23 3.80
C THR A 40 9.50 1.67 2.96
N HIS A 41 8.83 0.62 3.45
CA HIS A 41 7.75 -0.06 2.75
C HIS A 41 6.60 -0.35 3.72
N LEU A 42 5.38 0.03 3.34
CA LEU A 42 4.17 -0.43 4.02
C LEU A 42 3.58 -1.61 3.25
N ILE A 43 3.38 -2.73 3.93
CA ILE A 43 2.69 -3.89 3.38
C ILE A 43 1.19 -3.72 3.63
N ALA A 44 0.40 -3.62 2.58
CA ALA A 44 -1.05 -3.47 2.66
C ALA A 44 -1.73 -4.20 1.52
N GLU A 45 -3.00 -4.54 1.71
CA GLU A 45 -3.86 -5.07 0.64
C GLU A 45 -4.91 -4.05 0.22
N PRO A 46 -5.38 -4.10 -1.04
CA PRO A 46 -6.54 -3.33 -1.43
C PRO A 46 -7.76 -3.83 -0.63
N CYS A 47 -8.65 -2.91 -0.24
CA CYS A 47 -9.86 -3.20 0.54
C CYS A 47 -10.71 -4.36 -0.04
N SER A 48 -10.60 -4.61 -1.35
CA SER A 48 -11.34 -5.64 -2.11
C SER A 48 -10.90 -7.09 -1.89
N SER A 49 -9.83 -7.39 -1.15
CA SER A 49 -9.36 -8.77 -0.93
C SER A 49 -10.14 -9.54 0.16
N SER A 50 -11.05 -8.88 0.87
CA SER A 50 -12.03 -9.54 1.74
C SER A 50 -13.21 -10.08 0.90
N PRO A 51 -13.82 -11.24 1.22
CA PRO A 51 -14.97 -11.78 0.48
C PRO A 51 -16.21 -10.86 0.46
N VAL A 52 -16.15 -9.70 1.11
CA VAL A 52 -17.12 -8.60 1.07
C VAL A 52 -16.84 -7.68 -0.13
N THR A 53 -16.49 -8.27 -1.27
CA THR A 53 -15.85 -7.65 -2.45
C THR A 53 -16.69 -6.54 -3.12
N GLU A 54 -17.98 -6.45 -2.83
CA GLU A 54 -18.84 -5.40 -3.42
C GLU A 54 -18.96 -4.13 -2.57
N LEU A 55 -18.45 -4.11 -1.33
CA LEU A 55 -18.60 -2.95 -0.45
C LEU A 55 -17.47 -1.93 -0.55
N CYS A 56 -16.27 -2.26 -1.04
CA CYS A 56 -15.18 -1.25 -1.06
C CYS A 56 -15.23 -0.32 -2.28
N SER A 57 -15.90 -0.72 -3.36
CA SER A 57 -16.23 0.15 -4.50
C SER A 57 -17.50 0.98 -4.29
N GLN A 58 -18.30 0.66 -3.26
CA GLN A 58 -19.59 1.32 -2.98
C GLN A 58 -19.69 1.98 -1.60
N ALA A 59 -18.91 1.54 -0.61
CA ALA A 59 -18.87 2.10 0.72
C ALA A 59 -17.60 2.95 0.85
N ASN A 60 -17.79 4.16 1.39
CA ASN A 60 -16.78 5.06 1.93
C ASN A 60 -15.94 4.40 3.05
N THR A 61 -15.32 3.26 2.78
CA THR A 61 -14.51 2.55 3.76
C THR A 61 -13.21 3.32 3.88
N PRO A 62 -12.90 3.86 5.07
CA PRO A 62 -11.73 4.69 5.24
C PRO A 62 -10.48 3.89 4.94
N VAL A 63 -9.66 4.39 4.01
CA VAL A 63 -8.29 3.90 3.84
C VAL A 63 -7.62 3.91 5.22
N PRO A 64 -6.97 2.82 5.66
CA PRO A 64 -6.32 2.79 6.95
C PRO A 64 -5.35 3.97 7.11
N ASP A 65 -5.36 4.63 8.26
CA ASP A 65 -4.55 5.85 8.45
C ASP A 65 -3.06 5.64 8.19
N ASP A 66 -2.54 4.45 8.49
CA ASP A 66 -1.18 4.02 8.22
C ASP A 66 -0.88 3.95 6.72
N VAL A 67 -1.83 3.48 5.90
CA VAL A 67 -1.72 3.49 4.43
C VAL A 67 -1.72 4.91 3.90
N ARG A 68 -2.67 5.75 4.35
CA ARG A 68 -2.74 7.15 3.95
C ARG A 68 -1.48 7.93 4.33
N LYS A 69 -0.93 7.71 5.53
CA LYS A 69 0.32 8.34 5.97
C LYS A 69 1.50 7.88 5.12
N ALA A 70 1.64 6.57 4.89
CA ALA A 70 2.72 6.03 4.07
C ALA A 70 2.71 6.59 2.64
N LEU A 71 1.52 6.75 2.03
CA LEU A 71 1.38 7.39 0.72
C LEU A 71 1.80 8.86 0.74
N ASN A 72 1.37 9.63 1.75
CA ASN A 72 1.75 11.04 1.90
C ASN A 72 3.24 11.24 2.19
N ASP A 73 3.90 10.25 2.79
CA ASP A 73 5.32 10.25 3.12
C ASP A 73 6.19 9.69 1.98
N ASP A 74 5.63 9.52 0.78
CA ASP A 74 6.28 8.96 -0.42
C ASP A 74 6.94 7.58 -0.17
N LYS A 75 6.31 6.75 0.69
CA LYS A 75 6.77 5.38 0.95
C LYS A 75 6.24 4.41 -0.10
N PHE A 76 6.94 3.30 -0.26
CA PHE A 76 6.44 2.20 -1.07
C PHE A 76 5.31 1.50 -0.32
N VAL A 77 4.07 1.68 -0.80
CA VAL A 77 2.94 0.87 -0.32
C VAL A 77 2.77 -0.31 -1.28
N VAL A 78 3.10 -1.51 -0.82
CA VAL A 78 3.13 -2.72 -1.65
C VAL A 78 2.22 -3.82 -1.11
N GLN A 79 1.78 -4.70 -2.00
CA GLN A 79 1.02 -5.89 -1.65
C GLN A 79 1.89 -6.97 -0.97
N PRO A 80 1.31 -7.88 -0.15
CA PRO A 80 2.07 -8.94 0.54
C PRO A 80 2.84 -9.88 -0.39
N ASN A 81 2.33 -10.09 -1.61
CA ASN A 81 2.97 -10.94 -2.62
C ASN A 81 4.36 -10.43 -3.04
N TRP A 82 4.65 -9.14 -2.95
CA TRP A 82 6.01 -8.64 -3.16
C TRP A 82 7.02 -9.36 -2.26
N LEU A 83 6.63 -9.58 -1.00
CA LEU A 83 7.49 -10.18 0.02
C LEU A 83 7.58 -11.68 -0.14
N THR A 84 6.46 -12.38 -0.42
CA THR A 84 6.47 -13.83 -0.67
C THR A 84 7.21 -14.17 -1.95
N ASP A 85 6.97 -13.45 -3.04
CA ASP A 85 7.63 -13.70 -4.32
C ASP A 85 9.13 -13.37 -4.23
N SER A 86 9.49 -12.32 -3.49
CA SER A 86 10.90 -12.03 -3.20
C SER A 86 11.57 -13.14 -2.39
N ASN A 87 10.83 -13.76 -1.48
CA ASN A 87 11.31 -14.89 -0.70
C ASN A 87 11.55 -16.13 -1.56
N ASP A 88 10.57 -16.46 -2.41
CA ASP A 88 10.64 -17.60 -3.31
C ASP A 88 11.79 -17.46 -4.32
N GLN A 89 12.10 -16.24 -4.74
CA GLN A 89 13.23 -15.92 -5.62
C GLN A 89 14.55 -15.71 -4.87
N GLY A 90 14.54 -15.74 -3.53
CA GLY A 90 15.70 -15.49 -2.68
C GLY A 90 16.34 -14.11 -2.85
N LYS A 91 15.59 -13.12 -3.39
CA LYS A 91 16.11 -11.78 -3.71
C LYS A 91 15.01 -10.73 -3.68
N ARG A 92 15.40 -9.46 -3.49
CA ARG A 92 14.48 -8.33 -3.61
C ARG A 92 13.98 -8.20 -5.05
N LEU A 93 12.67 -8.34 -5.25
CA LEU A 93 12.00 -8.03 -6.51
C LEU A 93 11.69 -6.52 -6.60
N PRO A 94 11.55 -5.97 -7.83
CA PRO A 94 11.14 -4.58 -8.01
C PRO A 94 9.75 -4.34 -7.40
N GLU A 95 9.54 -3.17 -6.81
CA GLU A 95 8.30 -2.82 -6.10
C GLU A 95 7.17 -2.49 -7.07
N ALA A 96 7.48 -1.88 -8.21
CA ALA A 96 6.53 -1.35 -9.19
C ALA A 96 5.33 -2.27 -9.53
N PRO A 97 5.50 -3.58 -9.83
CA PRO A 97 4.38 -4.48 -10.13
C PRO A 97 3.49 -4.81 -8.93
N TYR A 98 3.91 -4.45 -7.72
CA TYR A 98 3.22 -4.73 -6.46
C TYR A 98 2.73 -3.46 -5.76
N LEU A 99 2.97 -2.28 -6.32
CA LEU A 99 2.58 -1.02 -5.72
C LEU A 99 1.05 -0.89 -5.67
N LEU A 100 0.55 -0.53 -4.50
CA LEU A 100 -0.77 0.05 -4.33
C LEU A 100 -0.71 1.51 -4.75
N SER A 101 -0.71 1.75 -6.07
CA SER A 101 -0.76 3.11 -6.59
C SER A 101 -2.13 3.76 -6.35
N GLU A 102 -2.16 5.09 -6.22
CA GLU A 102 -3.41 5.86 -6.29
C GLU A 102 -4.23 5.56 -7.56
N THR A 103 -3.63 5.05 -8.64
CA THR A 103 -4.35 4.65 -9.85
C THR A 103 -5.29 3.46 -9.59
N ASN A 104 -4.93 2.57 -8.67
CA ASN A 104 -5.85 1.53 -8.17
C ASN A 104 -6.88 2.08 -7.16
N PHE A 105 -6.66 3.26 -6.57
CA PHE A 105 -7.66 3.99 -5.79
C PHE A 105 -8.59 4.85 -6.67
N LYS A 106 -8.12 5.41 -7.79
CA LYS A 106 -8.92 6.20 -8.75
C LYS A 106 -9.83 5.36 -9.63
N GLN A 107 -9.61 4.05 -9.71
CA GLN A 107 -10.57 3.13 -10.32
C GLN A 107 -11.66 2.69 -9.34
N ILE A 108 -11.48 2.98 -8.04
CA ILE A 108 -12.43 2.73 -6.94
C ILE A 108 -13.17 4.03 -6.56
N LEU A 109 -12.51 5.19 -6.64
CA LEU A 109 -13.11 6.52 -6.60
C LEU A 109 -13.62 6.84 -8.01
N SER A 110 -14.91 6.61 -8.25
CA SER A 110 -15.62 6.82 -9.53
C SER A 110 -15.10 7.96 -10.45
N PRO A 111 -15.34 7.89 -11.78
CA PRO A 111 -14.93 8.88 -12.78
C PRO A 111 -15.53 10.30 -12.62
N GLN A 112 -16.17 10.63 -11.50
CA GLN A 112 -16.87 11.90 -11.27
C GLN A 112 -15.97 13.03 -10.74
N LEU A 113 -14.68 12.78 -10.49
CA LEU A 113 -13.74 13.81 -10.05
C LEU A 113 -12.89 14.40 -11.20
N SER A 114 -12.97 13.87 -12.42
CA SER A 114 -12.32 14.48 -13.59
C SER A 114 -12.97 15.80 -14.00
N ASP A 115 -14.28 15.99 -13.75
CA ASP A 115 -15.00 17.18 -14.22
C ASP A 115 -14.74 18.46 -13.42
N ARG A 116 -14.18 18.36 -12.21
CA ARG A 116 -13.97 19.54 -11.35
C ARG A 116 -12.61 20.20 -11.53
N LEU A 117 -11.63 19.53 -12.14
CA LEU A 117 -10.32 20.13 -12.45
C LEU A 117 -10.31 20.83 -13.82
N SER A 118 -11.22 20.48 -14.74
CA SER A 118 -11.34 21.13 -16.05
C SER A 118 -12.08 22.48 -16.01
N SER A 119 -12.86 22.75 -14.95
CA SER A 119 -13.67 23.97 -14.86
C SER A 119 -12.98 25.15 -14.16
N ALA A 120 -11.77 24.95 -13.63
CA ALA A 120 -11.04 26.01 -12.90
C ALA A 120 -10.04 26.81 -13.76
N GLU A 121 -9.78 26.40 -15.01
CA GLU A 121 -8.82 27.07 -15.92
C GLU A 121 -9.45 27.87 -17.07
N LEU A 122 -10.73 28.29 -16.96
CA LEU A 122 -11.37 29.16 -17.95
C LEU A 122 -12.06 30.37 -17.33
N ARG A 123 -11.31 31.11 -16.51
CA ARG A 123 -11.76 32.43 -16.06
C ARG A 123 -10.60 33.42 -15.89
N ASP A 124 -9.78 33.54 -16.92
CA ASP A 124 -9.01 34.76 -17.19
C ASP A 124 -8.65 34.81 -18.68
N SER A 125 -9.56 35.36 -19.48
CA SER A 125 -9.33 35.95 -20.81
C SER A 125 -10.53 36.82 -21.17
#